data_AF-A0A1E7YVI9-F1
#
_entry.id   AF-A0A1E7YVI9-F1
#
_cell.length_a   1.000
_cell.length_b   1.000
_cell.length_c   1.000
_cell.angle_alpha   90.00
_cell.angle_beta   90.00
_cell.angle_gamma   90.00
#
_symmetry.space_group_name_H-M   'P 1'
#
loop_
_entity.id
_entity.type
_entity.pdbx_description
1 polymer ?
#
loop_
_entity_poly.entity_id
_entity_poly.type
_entity_poly.pdbx_seq_one_letter_code
_entity_poly.pdbx_strand_id
1 'polypeptide(L)'
;MLTVAFGESTLSQKSVYKWYKRFTEGREDVDDDEHPGGATTSTSEENIETVKKMFLKIVESLLGKLQRMLAYQSAHAIPFSRMFWV
;
A
#
# COMPACT_ATOMS: atom_id res chain seq x y z
N MET A 1 -16.26 0.99 -42.04
CA MET A 1 -17.52 0.65 -41.34
C MET A 1 -17.43 0.87 -39.84
N LEU A 2 -16.49 0.25 -39.11
CA LEU A 2 -16.41 0.44 -37.65
C LEU A 2 -16.13 1.90 -37.24
N THR A 3 -15.24 2.59 -37.95
CA THR A 3 -14.97 4.03 -37.74
C THR A 3 -16.17 4.94 -38.02
N VAL A 4 -17.10 4.50 -38.88
CA VAL A 4 -18.33 5.26 -39.17
C VAL A 4 -19.33 5.12 -38.02
N ALA A 5 -19.34 3.97 -37.32
CA ALA A 5 -20.23 3.71 -36.20
C ALA A 5 -19.67 4.17 -34.85
N PHE A 6 -18.36 4.05 -34.63
CA PHE A 6 -17.71 4.27 -33.34
C PHE A 6 -16.71 5.44 -33.33
N GLY A 7 -16.41 6.05 -34.48
CA GLY A 7 -15.52 7.22 -34.54
C GLY A 7 -14.17 6.98 -33.87
N GLU A 8 -13.80 7.84 -32.92
CA GLU A 8 -12.53 7.77 -32.18
C GLU A 8 -12.48 6.66 -31.11
N SER A 9 -13.63 6.14 -30.66
CA SER A 9 -13.66 5.01 -29.72
C SER A 9 -13.52 3.65 -30.42
N THR A 10 -13.24 3.65 -31.72
CA THR A 10 -13.04 2.43 -32.50
C THR A 10 -11.75 1.72 -32.05
N LEU A 11 -11.85 0.41 -31.84
CA LEU A 11 -10.69 -0.43 -31.60
C LEU A 11 -9.69 -0.35 -32.75
N SER A 12 -8.39 -0.44 -32.41
CA SER A 12 -7.34 -0.52 -33.43
C SER A 12 -7.58 -1.72 -34.36
N GLN A 13 -7.19 -1.61 -35.63
CA GLN A 13 -7.32 -2.69 -36.61
C GLN A 13 -6.66 -4.00 -36.14
N LYS A 14 -5.54 -3.90 -35.41
CA LYS A 14 -4.84 -5.05 -34.81
C LYS A 14 -5.70 -5.75 -33.75
N SER A 15 -6.37 -4.98 -32.89
CA SER A 15 -7.28 -5.52 -31.87
C SER A 15 -8.48 -6.20 -32.50
N VAL A 16 -9.06 -5.61 -33.56
CA VAL A 16 -10.18 -6.20 -34.31
C VAL A 16 -9.78 -7.54 -34.93
N TYR A 17 -8.60 -7.60 -35.56
CA TYR A 17 -8.12 -8.84 -36.16
C TYR A 17 -7.82 -9.92 -35.10
N LYS A 18 -7.30 -9.53 -33.94
CA LYS A 18 -7.07 -10.46 -32.80
C LYS A 18 -8.38 -11.10 -32.35
N TRP A 19 -9.44 -10.31 -32.18
CA TRP A 19 -10.77 -10.81 -31.81
C TRP A 19 -11.39 -11.66 -32.91
N TYR A 20 -11.32 -11.23 -34.17
CA TYR A 20 -11.76 -12.03 -35.31
C TYR A 20 -11.14 -13.42 -35.30
N LYS A 21 -9.82 -13.50 -35.12
CA LYS A 21 -9.11 -14.78 -35.06
C LYS A 21 -9.60 -15.66 -33.90
N ARG A 22 -9.77 -15.07 -32.70
CA ARG A 22 -10.28 -15.80 -31.51
C ARG A 22 -11.68 -16.38 -31.75
N PHE A 23 -12.58 -15.59 -32.33
CA PHE A 23 -13.93 -16.08 -32.66
C PHE A 23 -13.89 -17.18 -33.72
N THR A 24 -13.02 -17.07 -34.74
CA THR A 24 -12.86 -18.15 -35.73
C THR A 24 -12.24 -19.42 -35.18
N GLU A 25 -11.47 -19.33 -34.09
CA GLU A 25 -10.89 -20.46 -33.36
C GLU A 25 -11.88 -21.08 -32.35
N GLY A 26 -13.12 -20.59 -32.28
CA GLY A 26 -14.19 -21.16 -31.46
C GLY A 26 -14.32 -20.56 -30.06
N ARG A 27 -13.62 -19.45 -29.77
CA ARG A 27 -13.85 -18.69 -28.53
C ARG A 27 -15.20 -17.99 -28.60
N GLU A 28 -16.04 -18.11 -27.58
CA GLU A 28 -17.37 -17.46 -27.52
C GLU A 28 -17.45 -16.33 -26.47
N ASP A 29 -16.53 -16.30 -25.51
CA ASP A 29 -16.51 -15.32 -24.43
C ASP A 29 -15.76 -14.03 -24.84
N VAL A 30 -16.20 -12.91 -24.26
CA VAL A 30 -15.65 -11.56 -24.50
C VAL A 30 -14.79 -11.08 -23.32
N ASP A 31 -14.74 -11.85 -22.25
CA ASP A 31 -13.94 -11.52 -21.07
C ASP A 31 -12.44 -11.53 -21.39
N ASP A 32 -11.64 -10.85 -20.58
CA ASP A 32 -10.19 -10.94 -20.71
C ASP A 32 -9.72 -12.36 -20.33
N ASP A 33 -8.68 -12.84 -21.04
CA ASP A 33 -8.04 -14.09 -20.62
C ASP A 33 -7.48 -13.93 -19.21
N GLU A 34 -7.37 -15.03 -18.48
CA GLU A 34 -6.74 -15.04 -17.16
C GLU A 34 -5.37 -14.37 -17.25
N HIS A 35 -5.27 -13.17 -16.67
CA HIS A 35 -4.03 -12.43 -16.64
C HIS A 35 -3.21 -13.00 -15.49
N PRO A 36 -2.00 -13.53 -15.72
CA PRO A 36 -1.13 -13.90 -14.62
C PRO A 36 -0.92 -12.64 -13.77
N GLY A 37 -1.43 -12.67 -12.53
CA GLY A 37 -1.32 -11.53 -11.63
C GLY A 37 0.14 -11.08 -11.56
N GLY A 38 0.35 -9.76 -11.64
CA GLY A 38 1.69 -9.19 -11.47
C GLY A 38 2.29 -9.63 -10.14
N ALA A 39 3.62 -9.80 -10.11
CA ALA A 39 4.31 -10.35 -8.95
C ALA A 39 3.97 -9.55 -7.68
N THR A 40 3.25 -10.18 -6.74
CA THR A 40 2.92 -9.62 -5.43
C THR A 40 4.13 -9.70 -4.48
N THR A 41 5.31 -9.30 -4.94
CA THR A 41 6.54 -9.33 -4.11
C THR A 41 6.44 -8.39 -2.91
N SER A 42 5.49 -7.44 -2.91
CA SER A 42 5.21 -6.56 -1.77
C SER A 42 4.71 -7.31 -0.53
N THR A 43 4.02 -8.44 -0.70
CA THR A 43 3.31 -9.15 0.38
C THR A 43 3.98 -10.47 0.73
N SER A 44 5.31 -10.55 0.58
CA SER A 44 6.09 -11.66 1.13
C SER A 44 6.05 -11.64 2.67
N GLU A 45 6.00 -12.81 3.30
CA GLU A 45 6.05 -12.95 4.77
C GLU A 45 7.31 -12.28 5.35
N GLU A 46 8.43 -12.33 4.63
CA GLU A 46 9.69 -11.67 5.01
C GLU A 46 9.52 -10.14 5.10
N ASN A 47 8.85 -9.54 4.11
CA ASN A 47 8.60 -8.10 4.10
C ASN A 47 7.65 -7.71 5.24
N ILE A 48 6.64 -8.54 5.52
CA ILE A 48 5.69 -8.35 6.63
C ILE A 48 6.43 -8.40 7.98
N GLU A 49 7.29 -9.40 8.19
CA GLU A 49 8.07 -9.54 9.42
C GLU A 49 9.02 -8.35 9.62
N THR A 50 9.66 -7.90 8.54
CA THR A 50 10.57 -6.76 8.55
C THR A 50 9.85 -5.46 8.95
N VAL A 51 8.66 -5.21 8.40
CA VAL A 51 7.83 -4.06 8.76
C VAL A 51 7.38 -4.13 10.22
N LYS A 52 6.95 -5.31 10.71
CA LYS A 52 6.59 -5.52 12.13
C LYS A 52 7.76 -5.19 13.07
N LYS A 53 8.97 -5.66 12.76
CA LYS A 53 10.18 -5.36 13.53
C LYS A 53 10.49 -3.87 13.57
N MET A 54 10.37 -3.17 12.44
CA MET A 54 10.57 -1.71 12.38
C MET A 54 9.54 -0.96 13.23
N PHE A 55 8.26 -1.35 13.14
CA PHE A 55 7.19 -0.74 13.90
C PHE A 55 7.40 -0.87 15.42
N LEU A 56 7.74 -2.07 15.91
CA LEU A 56 8.03 -2.30 17.33
C LEU A 56 9.17 -1.42 17.85
N LYS A 57 10.28 -1.33 17.10
CA LYS A 57 11.42 -0.46 17.46
C LYS A 57 11.02 1.01 17.57
N ILE A 58 10.17 1.49 16.68
CA ILE A 58 9.67 2.88 16.71
C ILE A 58 8.83 3.10 17.97
N VAL A 59 7.91 2.18 18.27
CA VAL A 59 7.04 2.27 19.45
C VAL A 59 7.86 2.30 20.73
N GLU A 60 8.83 1.39 20.89
CA GLU A 60 9.73 1.34 22.05
C GLU A 60 10.55 2.64 22.20
N SER A 61 11.07 3.17 21.09
CA SER A 61 11.82 4.43 21.10
C SER A 61 10.97 5.62 21.53
N LEU A 62 9.72 5.71 21.04
CA LEU A 62 8.78 6.77 21.41
C LEU A 62 8.36 6.67 22.88
N LEU A 63 8.07 5.48 23.37
CA LEU A 63 7.74 5.26 24.78
C LEU A 63 8.91 5.68 25.68
N GLY A 64 10.14 5.27 25.33
CA GLY A 64 11.33 5.68 26.06
C GLY A 64 11.55 7.20 26.06
N LYS A 65 11.24 7.89 24.95
CA LYS A 65 11.28 9.37 24.90
C LYS A 65 10.24 9.99 25.83
N LEU A 66 9.01 9.48 25.85
CA LEU A 66 7.94 9.96 26.74
C LEU A 66 8.30 9.76 28.22
N GLN A 67 8.83 8.59 28.57
CA GLN A 67 9.30 8.30 29.93
C GLN A 67 10.40 9.28 30.38
N ARG A 68 11.37 9.58 29.51
CA ARG A 68 12.42 10.57 29.81
C ARG A 68 11.85 11.98 29.98
N MET A 69 10.88 12.38 29.14
CA MET A 69 10.22 13.68 29.29
C MET A 69 9.47 13.77 30.62
N LEU A 70 8.74 12.71 31.02
CA LEU A 70 8.05 12.66 32.31
C LEU A 70 9.03 12.72 33.49
N ALA A 71 10.16 11.99 33.41
CA ALA A 71 11.19 12.01 34.45
C ALA A 71 11.83 13.40 34.61
N TYR A 72 12.11 14.09 33.50
CA TYR A 72 12.62 15.47 33.50
C TYR A 72 11.64 16.44 34.18
N GLN A 73 10.35 16.37 33.81
CA GLN A 73 9.31 17.21 34.41
C GLN A 73 9.17 16.94 35.91
N SER A 74 9.17 15.67 36.33
CA SER A 74 9.09 15.31 37.76
C SER A 74 10.30 15.84 38.54
N ALA A 75 11.52 15.65 38.04
CA ALA A 75 12.75 16.11 38.69
C ALA A 75 12.82 17.64 38.85
N HIS A 76 12.25 18.40 37.91
CA HIS A 76 12.26 19.85 37.91
C HIS A 76 10.99 20.50 38.49
N ALA A 77 9.89 19.76 38.67
CA ALA A 77 8.68 20.23 39.37
C ALA A 77 8.77 20.09 40.91
N ILE A 78 9.48 19.08 41.41
CA ILE A 78 9.66 18.83 42.84
C ILE A 78 10.43 19.93 43.62
N PRO A 79 11.42 20.68 43.07
CA PRO A 79 12.13 21.70 43.87
C PRO A 79 11.25 22.91 44.25
N PHE A 80 10.17 23.20 43.52
CA PHE A 80 9.34 24.38 43.81
C PHE A 80 8.43 24.18 45.03
N SER A 81 7.95 22.95 45.27
CA SER A 81 7.04 22.66 46.38
C SER A 81 7.75 22.50 47.73
N ARG A 82 9.07 22.30 47.75
CA ARG A 82 9.84 22.10 48.99
C ARG A 82 10.50 23.38 49.52
N MET A 83 10.38 24.49 48.80
CA MET A 83 10.98 25.78 49.14
C MET A 83 10.03 26.72 49.90
N PHE A 84 8.72 26.38 49.97
CA PHE A 84 7.67 27.18 50.62
C PHE A 84 7.05 26.52 51.87
N TRP A 85 7.75 25.55 52.47
CA TRP A 85 7.44 25.06 53.82
C TRP A 85 8.66 25.30 54.73
N VAL A 86 8.79 26.54 55.20
CA VAL A 86 9.45 26.95 56.45
C VAL A 86 8.47 27.84 57.18
#